data_AF-A0A3C1DUW9-F1
#
_entry.id   AF-A0A3C1DUW9-F1
#
_cell.length_a   1.000
_cell.length_b   1.000
_cell.length_c   1.000
_cell.angle_alpha   90.00
_cell.angle_beta   90.00
_cell.angle_gamma   90.00
#
_symmetry.space_group_name_H-M   'P 1'
#
loop_
_entity.id
_entity.type
_entity.pdbx_description
1 polymer ?
#
loop_
_entity_poly.entity_id
_entity_poly.type
_entity_poly.pdbx_seq_one_letter_code
_entity_poly.pdbx_strand_id
1 'polypeptide(L)'
;MMLAGMPVPALAAQTLGGLVEMVVVLDRLIARLSGFRAEAIEQARVWSAATEHHTSTAPSSSERAEMARRTVVAELACAMRISERAAGNLVADSQALVNDLPSTLAALQTGSISSGTRT
;
A
#
# COMPACT_ATOMS: atom_id res chain seq x y z
N MET A 1 31.61 38.69 -1.21
CA MET A 1 30.62 38.48 -0.12
C MET A 1 30.80 37.05 0.36
N MET A 2 31.15 36.86 1.64
CA MET A 2 31.79 35.67 2.24
C MET A 2 31.14 34.31 1.92
N LEU A 3 31.92 33.42 1.28
CA LEU A 3 31.79 31.96 1.38
C LEU A 3 33.19 31.36 1.63
N ALA A 4 33.82 31.74 2.74
CA ALA A 4 35.08 31.15 3.18
C ALA A 4 34.89 30.57 4.59
N GLY A 5 34.96 29.24 4.70
CA GLY A 5 35.23 28.55 5.97
C GLY A 5 34.02 28.14 6.81
N MET A 6 33.09 27.34 6.28
CA MET A 6 32.24 26.54 7.18
C MET A 6 33.12 25.49 7.87
N PRO A 7 33.10 25.39 9.22
CA PRO A 7 33.87 24.36 9.91
C PRO A 7 33.38 22.98 9.46
N VAL A 8 34.29 22.03 9.24
CA VAL A 8 34.00 20.63 8.83
C VAL A 8 32.79 20.00 9.55
N PRO A 9 32.60 20.15 10.88
CA PRO A 9 31.40 19.64 11.55
C PRO A 9 30.08 20.27 11.05
N ALA A 10 30.08 21.54 10.65
CA ALA A 10 28.89 22.19 10.11
C ALA A 10 28.58 21.69 8.69
N LEU A 11 29.59 21.38 7.86
CA LEU A 11 29.36 20.77 6.55
C LEU A 11 28.80 19.34 6.68
N ALA A 12 29.36 18.54 7.60
CA ALA A 12 28.86 17.20 7.89
C ALA A 12 27.40 17.21 8.39
N ALA A 13 27.06 18.15 9.28
CA ALA A 13 25.70 18.34 9.77
C ALA A 13 24.71 18.73 8.65
N GLN A 14 25.12 19.61 7.72
CA GLN A 14 24.31 19.96 6.55
C GLN A 14 24.09 18.77 5.60
N THR A 15 25.14 17.98 5.33
CA THR A 15 25.01 16.77 4.51
C THR A 15 24.06 15.77 5.14
N LEU A 16 24.19 15.51 6.45
CA LEU A 16 23.26 14.64 7.18
C LEU A 16 21.83 15.17 7.10
N GLY A 17 21.62 16.47 7.32
CA GLY A 17 20.31 17.11 7.19
C GLY A 17 19.68 16.90 5.80
N GLY A 18 20.45 17.12 4.73
CA GLY A 18 19.99 16.87 3.36
C GLY A 18 19.64 15.41 3.09
N LEU A 19 20.42 14.46 3.62
CA LEU A 19 20.11 13.03 3.50
C LEU A 19 18.85 12.64 4.26
N VAL A 20 18.64 13.18 5.47
CA VAL A 20 17.42 12.95 6.26
C VAL A 20 16.20 13.52 5.55
N GLU A 21 16.28 14.73 4.99
CA GLU A 21 15.18 15.30 4.19
C GLU A 21 14.86 14.43 2.97
N MET A 22 15.87 13.87 2.30
CA MET A 22 15.62 12.92 1.19
C MET A 22 14.90 11.66 1.66
N VAL A 23 15.24 11.10 2.83
CA VAL A 23 14.52 9.95 3.42
C VAL A 23 13.07 10.31 3.69
N VAL A 24 12.81 11.48 4.27
CA VAL A 24 11.43 11.95 4.54
C VAL A 24 10.64 12.10 3.24
N VAL A 25 11.24 12.64 2.18
CA VAL A 25 10.59 12.75 0.87
C VAL A 25 10.24 11.37 0.31
N LEU A 26 11.17 10.41 0.38
CA LEU A 26 10.94 9.04 -0.08
C LEU A 26 9.83 8.34 0.73
N ASP A 27 9.82 8.48 2.05
CA ASP A 27 8.78 7.90 2.90
C ASP A 27 7.39 8.45 2.59
N ARG A 28 7.29 9.75 2.31
CA ARG A 28 6.01 10.35 1.85
C ARG A 28 5.58 9.76 0.50
N LEU A 29 6.51 9.54 -0.43
CA LEU A 29 6.18 8.90 -1.71
C LEU A 29 5.73 7.45 -1.52
N ILE A 30 6.41 6.69 -0.66
CA ILE A 30 6.04 5.31 -0.30
C ILE A 30 4.63 5.29 0.29
N ALA A 31 4.32 6.18 1.24
CA ALA A 31 3.00 6.27 1.83
C ALA A 31 1.89 6.51 0.80
N ARG A 32 2.12 7.42 -0.15
CA ARG A 32 1.18 7.72 -1.23
C ARG A 32 0.94 6.50 -2.12
N LEU A 33 2.01 5.84 -2.54
CA LEU A 33 1.94 4.65 -3.37
C LEU A 33 1.29 3.48 -2.63
N SER A 34 1.50 3.35 -1.32
CA SER A 34 0.79 2.38 -0.48
C SER A 34 -0.72 2.63 -0.45
N GLY A 35 -1.14 3.90 -0.35
CA GLY A 35 -2.57 4.28 -0.44
C GLY A 35 -3.19 3.89 -1.78
N PHE A 36 -2.57 4.29 -2.90
CA PHE A 36 -3.05 3.93 -4.23
C PHE A 36 -3.02 2.42 -4.49
N ARG A 37 -2.02 1.71 -3.95
CA ARG A 37 -1.94 0.25 -4.04
C ARG A 37 -3.12 -0.42 -3.33
N ALA A 38 -3.51 0.08 -2.16
CA ALA A 38 -4.66 -0.46 -1.43
C ALA A 38 -5.97 -0.28 -2.22
N GLU A 39 -6.18 0.89 -2.83
CA GLU A 39 -7.32 1.09 -3.73
C GLU A 39 -7.31 0.13 -4.90
N ALA A 40 -6.17 -0.04 -5.58
CA ALA A 40 -6.06 -0.95 -6.72
C ALA A 40 -6.37 -2.40 -6.33
N ILE A 41 -5.90 -2.86 -5.17
CA ILE A 41 -6.19 -4.19 -4.63
C ILE A 41 -7.69 -4.33 -4.34
N GLU A 42 -8.32 -3.32 -3.74
CA GLU A 42 -9.75 -3.34 -3.46
C GLU A 42 -10.57 -3.37 -4.76
N GLN A 43 -10.19 -2.60 -5.79
CA GLN A 43 -10.84 -2.68 -7.10
C GLN A 43 -10.73 -4.07 -7.71
N ALA A 44 -9.57 -4.72 -7.61
CA ALA A 44 -9.40 -6.10 -8.07
C ALA A 44 -10.31 -7.07 -7.29
N ARG A 45 -10.45 -6.88 -5.97
CA ARG A 45 -11.35 -7.66 -5.12
C ARG A 45 -12.82 -7.51 -5.54
N VAL A 46 -13.27 -6.28 -5.74
CA VAL A 46 -14.64 -5.97 -6.20
C VAL A 46 -14.90 -6.56 -7.58
N TRP A 47 -13.95 -6.42 -8.52
CA TRP A 47 -14.07 -6.98 -9.86
C TRP A 47 -14.17 -8.52 -9.85
N SER A 48 -13.35 -9.19 -9.04
CA SER A 48 -13.42 -10.65 -8.89
C SER A 48 -14.77 -11.10 -8.31
N ALA A 49 -15.26 -10.41 -7.28
CA ALA A 49 -16.56 -10.72 -6.69
C ALA A 49 -17.72 -10.54 -7.68
N ALA A 50 -17.68 -9.48 -8.49
CA ALA A 50 -18.66 -9.27 -9.55
C ALA A 50 -18.59 -10.36 -10.62
N THR A 51 -17.38 -10.74 -11.05
CA THR A 51 -17.18 -11.78 -12.07
C THR A 51 -17.67 -13.14 -11.59
N GLU A 52 -17.29 -13.55 -10.38
CA GLU A 52 -17.77 -14.81 -9.77
C GLU A 52 -19.29 -14.84 -9.60
N HIS A 53 -19.93 -13.69 -9.37
CA HIS A 53 -21.39 -13.64 -9.31
C HIS A 53 -22.05 -14.04 -10.64
N HIS A 54 -21.36 -13.85 -11.76
CA HIS A 54 -21.86 -14.16 -13.10
C HIS A 54 -21.41 -15.52 -13.63
N THR A 55 -20.25 -16.02 -13.21
CA THR A 55 -19.64 -17.25 -13.76
C THR A 55 -19.79 -18.48 -12.87
N SER A 56 -20.01 -18.28 -11.58
CA SER A 56 -19.91 -19.36 -10.60
C SER A 56 -21.15 -20.25 -10.52
N THR A 57 -20.93 -21.55 -10.46
CA THR A 57 -21.97 -22.55 -10.17
C THR A 57 -22.13 -22.83 -8.67
N ALA A 58 -21.42 -22.12 -7.79
CA ALA A 58 -21.48 -22.38 -6.35
C ALA A 58 -22.87 -22.09 -5.77
N PRO A 59 -23.36 -22.94 -4.86
CA PRO A 59 -24.76 -22.92 -4.45
C PRO A 59 -25.11 -21.71 -3.57
N SER A 60 -24.18 -21.19 -2.77
CA SER A 60 -24.43 -20.03 -1.89
C SER A 60 -23.64 -18.77 -2.28
N SER A 61 -24.15 -17.61 -1.88
CA SER A 61 -23.45 -16.32 -2.01
C SER A 61 -22.14 -16.28 -1.22
N SER A 62 -22.10 -16.96 -0.07
CA SER A 62 -20.91 -17.08 0.77
C SER A 62 -19.79 -17.85 0.05
N GLU A 63 -20.12 -18.98 -0.57
CA GLU A 63 -19.13 -19.77 -1.33
C GLU A 63 -18.62 -19.00 -2.55
N ARG A 64 -19.49 -18.27 -3.25
CA ARG A 64 -19.07 -17.39 -4.36
C ARG A 64 -18.11 -16.31 -3.90
N ALA A 65 -18.41 -15.65 -2.77
CA ALA A 65 -17.53 -14.62 -2.20
C ALA A 65 -16.17 -15.19 -1.78
N GLU A 66 -16.16 -16.39 -1.18
CA GLU A 66 -14.91 -17.07 -0.80
C GLU A 66 -14.07 -17.47 -2.01
N MET A 67 -14.69 -17.97 -3.10
CA MET A 67 -13.96 -18.26 -4.34
C MET A 67 -13.40 -16.99 -4.98
N ALA A 68 -14.19 -15.92 -5.07
CA ALA A 68 -13.72 -14.63 -5.58
C ALA A 68 -12.50 -14.10 -4.83
N ARG A 69 -12.54 -14.23 -3.49
CA ARG A 69 -11.43 -13.85 -2.61
C ARG A 69 -10.20 -14.72 -2.86
N ARG A 70 -10.35 -16.05 -2.97
CA ARG A 70 -9.23 -16.96 -3.25
C ARG A 70 -8.57 -16.68 -4.59
N THR A 71 -9.35 -16.41 -5.63
CA THR A 71 -8.83 -16.05 -6.95
C THR A 71 -7.91 -14.83 -6.86
N VAL A 72 -8.37 -13.73 -6.25
CA VAL A 72 -7.57 -12.49 -6.13
C VAL A 72 -6.33 -12.72 -5.27
N VAL A 73 -6.44 -13.47 -4.18
CA VAL A 73 -5.30 -13.80 -3.32
C VAL A 73 -4.24 -14.60 -4.06
N ALA A 74 -4.64 -15.61 -4.83
CA ALA A 74 -3.71 -16.43 -5.61
C ALA A 74 -3.00 -15.63 -6.71
N GLU A 75 -3.75 -14.80 -7.46
CA GLU A 75 -3.20 -13.93 -8.50
C GLU A 75 -2.20 -12.92 -7.92
N LEU A 76 -2.54 -12.26 -6.81
CA LEU A 76 -1.64 -11.31 -6.15
C LEU A 76 -0.40 -12.01 -5.57
N ALA A 77 -0.57 -13.18 -4.94
CA ALA A 77 0.56 -13.96 -4.42
C ALA A 77 1.55 -14.31 -5.54
N CYS A 78 1.03 -14.78 -6.69
CA CYS A 78 1.82 -15.11 -7.87
C CYS A 78 2.51 -13.88 -8.47
N ALA A 79 1.75 -12.83 -8.79
CA ALA A 79 2.26 -11.62 -9.44
C ALA A 79 3.30 -10.87 -8.59
N MET A 80 3.10 -10.84 -7.27
CA MET A 80 3.98 -10.15 -6.33
C MET A 80 5.09 -11.02 -5.75
N ARG A 81 5.08 -12.34 -6.02
CA ARG A 81 6.01 -13.34 -5.48
C ARG A 81 6.04 -13.35 -3.94
N ILE A 82 4.86 -13.35 -3.32
CA ILE A 82 4.68 -13.43 -1.86
C ILE A 82 3.82 -14.64 -1.49
N SER A 83 3.76 -15.00 -0.20
CA SER A 83 2.88 -16.09 0.24
C SER A 83 1.40 -15.70 0.12
N GLU A 84 0.52 -16.69 -0.10
CA GLU A 84 -0.94 -16.47 -0.09
C GLU A 84 -1.43 -15.88 1.23
N ARG A 85 -0.79 -16.22 2.36
CA ARG A 85 -1.09 -15.59 3.65
C ARG A 85 -0.81 -14.10 3.61
N ALA A 86 0.34 -13.68 3.07
CA ALA A 86 0.69 -12.28 2.95
C ALA A 86 -0.24 -11.54 1.97
N ALA A 87 -0.56 -12.14 0.83
CA ALA A 87 -1.54 -11.61 -0.12
C ALA A 87 -2.95 -11.50 0.49
N GLY A 88 -3.38 -12.50 1.25
CA GLY A 88 -4.65 -12.50 1.97
C GLY A 88 -4.76 -11.36 3.00
N ASN A 89 -3.69 -11.12 3.76
CA ASN A 89 -3.62 -9.96 4.66
C ASN A 89 -3.72 -8.65 3.88
N LEU A 90 -2.97 -8.51 2.78
CA LEU A 90 -3.01 -7.31 1.94
C LEU A 90 -4.42 -7.03 1.39
N VAL A 91 -5.14 -8.06 0.96
CA VAL A 91 -6.52 -7.91 0.48
C VAL A 91 -7.44 -7.47 1.61
N ALA A 92 -7.34 -8.08 2.80
CA ALA A 92 -8.15 -7.71 3.96
C ALA A 92 -7.87 -6.28 4.43
N ASP A 93 -6.59 -5.90 4.54
CA ASP A 93 -6.15 -4.57 4.95
C ASP A 93 -6.59 -3.51 3.93
N SER A 94 -6.50 -3.82 2.63
CA SER A 94 -6.94 -2.93 1.56
C SER A 94 -8.45 -2.70 1.60
N GLN A 95 -9.23 -3.78 1.80
CA GLN A 95 -10.67 -3.69 1.97
C GLN A 95 -11.05 -2.81 3.16
N ALA A 96 -10.44 -3.03 4.32
CA ALA A 96 -10.70 -2.24 5.53
C ALA A 96 -10.30 -0.77 5.33
N LEU A 97 -9.14 -0.52 4.72
CA LEU A 97 -8.65 0.83 4.48
C LEU A 97 -9.57 1.64 3.56
N VAL A 98 -10.08 1.02 2.49
CA VAL A 98 -10.96 1.69 1.52
C VAL A 98 -12.38 1.85 2.05
N ASN A 99 -12.94 0.82 2.70
CA ASN A 99 -14.35 0.82 3.07
C ASN A 99 -14.61 1.37 4.49
N ASP A 100 -13.67 1.16 5.41
CA ASP A 100 -13.88 1.47 6.84
C ASP A 100 -13.05 2.67 7.32
N LEU A 101 -11.90 2.95 6.68
CA LEU A 101 -10.95 3.99 7.09
C LEU A 101 -10.62 5.02 5.99
N PRO A 102 -11.61 5.65 5.33
CA PRO A 102 -11.37 6.52 4.18
C PRO A 102 -10.52 7.76 4.51
N SER A 103 -10.58 8.27 5.75
CA SER A 103 -9.73 9.38 6.19
C SER A 103 -8.26 8.96 6.31
N THR A 104 -7.99 7.74 6.77
CA THR A 104 -6.65 7.14 6.80
C THR A 104 -6.13 6.92 5.39
N LEU A 105 -6.97 6.43 4.47
CA LEU A 105 -6.60 6.28 3.06
C LEU A 105 -6.20 7.63 2.43
N ALA A 106 -7.00 8.68 2.64
CA ALA A 106 -6.68 10.02 2.15
C ALA A 106 -5.37 10.57 2.75
N ALA A 107 -5.13 10.31 4.04
CA ALA A 107 -3.88 10.69 4.70
C ALA A 107 -2.66 9.95 4.13
N LEU A 108 -2.80 8.69 3.73
CA LEU A 108 -1.76 7.94 3.02
C LEU A 108 -1.51 8.52 1.62
N GLN A 109 -2.56 8.73 0.84
CA GLN A 109 -2.48 9.25 -0.53
C GLN A 109 -1.94 10.69 -0.63
N THR A 110 -2.02 11.45 0.45
CA THR A 110 -1.38 12.77 0.57
C THR A 110 0.07 12.66 1.06
N GLY A 111 0.46 11.53 1.66
CA GLY A 111 1.76 11.31 2.30
C GLY A 111 1.86 11.95 3.68
N SER A 112 0.73 12.29 4.30
CA SER A 112 0.67 12.90 5.63
C SER A 112 0.89 11.89 6.76
N ILE A 113 0.58 10.60 6.51
CA ILE A 113 0.92 9.50 7.41
C ILE A 113 1.63 8.40 6.62
N SER A 114 2.43 7.58 7.30
CA SER A 114 3.05 6.38 6.71
C SER A 114 2.13 5.17 6.84
N SER A 115 2.21 4.23 5.89
CA SER A 115 1.49 2.95 5.93
C SER A 115 1.98 2.00 7.03
N GLY A 116 3.02 2.37 7.79
CA GLY A 116 3.58 1.52 8.85
C GLY A 116 4.04 0.16 8.32
N THR A 117 4.63 0.14 7.12
CA THR A 117 5.04 -1.11 6.48
C THR A 117 6.34 -1.62 7.08
N ARG A 118 6.28 -2.79 7.74
CA ARG A 118 7.42 -3.70 7.91
C ARG A 118 7.82 -4.15 6.49
N THR A 119 8.78 -3.48 5.88
CA THR A 119 9.56 -4.03 4.75
C THR A 119 10.21 -5.33 5.19
#